data_AF-A0A0F9PKE3-F1
#
_entry.id   AF-A0A0F9PKE3-F1
#
_cell.length_a   1.000
_cell.length_b   1.000
_cell.length_c   1.000
_cell.angle_alpha   90.00
_cell.angle_beta   90.00
_cell.angle_gamma   90.00
#
_symmetry.space_group_name_H-M   'P 1'
#
loop_
_entity.id
_entity.type
_entity.pdbx_description
1 polymer ?
#
loop_
_entity_poly.entity_id
_entity_poly.type
_entity_poly.pdbx_seq_one_letter_code
_entity_poly.pdbx_strand_id
1 'polypeptide(L)'
;MEIVCIQEEAFYALFDKVLEHVEAKIDSKPAKWIDGEEAMGILKIKSTTTLQKLRDEGKIRFSQPQKKIIIYDRDSINEYIEKHARETF
;
A
#
# COMPACT_ATOMS: atom_id res chain seq x y z
N MET A 1 -30.97 30.14 -4.88
CA MET A 1 -29.69 29.51 -5.22
C MET A 1 -28.62 30.43 -4.66
N GLU A 2 -27.92 30.02 -3.61
CA GLU A 2 -26.87 30.84 -3.00
C GLU A 2 -25.58 30.65 -3.80
N ILE A 3 -25.04 31.76 -4.32
CA ILE A 3 -23.84 31.77 -5.15
C ILE A 3 -22.73 32.39 -4.31
N VAL A 4 -21.70 31.59 -4.04
CA VAL A 4 -20.49 32.05 -3.37
C VAL A 4 -19.50 32.47 -4.46
N CYS A 5 -19.24 33.77 -4.57
CA CYS A 5 -18.23 34.31 -5.48
C CYS A 5 -16.90 34.42 -4.73
N ILE A 6 -15.91 33.64 -5.16
CA ILE A 6 -14.55 33.65 -4.61
C ILE A 6 -13.58 33.94 -5.77
N GLN A 7 -12.54 34.73 -5.49
CA GLN A 7 -11.45 34.96 -6.44
C GLN A 7 -10.71 33.65 -6.74
N GLU A 8 -10.27 33.48 -7.98
CA GLU A 8 -9.64 32.24 -8.45
C GLU A 8 -8.44 31.83 -7.58
N GLU A 9 -7.56 32.77 -7.20
CA GLU A 9 -6.42 32.46 -6.33
C GLU A 9 -6.85 32.03 -4.92
N ALA A 10 -7.91 32.66 -4.40
CA ALA A 10 -8.46 32.32 -3.10
C ALA A 10 -9.17 30.95 -3.12
N PHE A 11 -9.74 30.54 -4.26
CA PHE A 11 -10.33 29.23 -4.45
C PHE A 11 -9.26 28.13 -4.41
N TYR A 12 -8.16 28.28 -5.16
CA TYR A 12 -7.06 27.31 -5.14
C TYR A 12 -6.40 27.26 -3.76
N ALA A 13 -6.17 28.40 -3.11
CA ALA A 13 -5.62 28.42 -1.75
C ALA A 13 -6.53 27.74 -0.72
N LEU A 14 -7.85 27.84 -0.88
CA LEU A 14 -8.80 27.13 -0.03
C LEU A 14 -8.80 25.63 -0.35
N PHE A 15 -8.73 25.27 -1.63
CA PHE A 15 -8.71 23.90 -2.11
C PHE A 15 -7.47 23.14 -1.63
N ASP A 16 -6.29 23.77 -1.69
CA ASP A 16 -5.04 23.22 -1.18
C ASP A 16 -5.13 22.95 0.33
N LYS A 17 -5.69 23.87 1.11
CA LYS A 17 -5.91 23.66 2.55
C LYS A 17 -6.89 22.54 2.85
N VAL A 18 -7.92 22.39 2.02
CA VAL A 18 -8.87 21.27 2.15
C VAL A 18 -8.17 19.95 1.82
N LEU A 19 -7.36 19.90 0.76
CA LEU A 19 -6.56 18.73 0.41
C LEU A 19 -5.59 18.36 1.54
N GLU A 20 -4.81 19.31 2.05
CA GLU A 20 -3.90 19.08 3.18
C GLU A 20 -4.64 18.55 4.42
N HIS A 21 -5.81 19.10 4.73
CA HIS A 21 -6.61 18.67 5.88
C HIS A 21 -7.22 17.28 5.69
N VAL A 22 -7.56 16.93 4.45
CA VAL A 22 -8.06 15.60 4.08
C VAL A 22 -6.91 14.59 4.10
N GLU A 23 -5.77 14.88 3.48
CA GLU A 23 -4.58 14.03 3.49
C GLU A 23 -3.99 13.83 4.89
N ALA A 24 -4.04 14.84 5.77
CA ALA A 24 -3.62 14.69 7.16
C ALA A 24 -4.56 13.80 7.99
N LYS A 25 -5.83 13.67 7.57
CA LYS A 25 -6.83 12.84 8.26
C LYS A 25 -6.96 11.45 7.68
N ILE A 26 -6.71 11.30 6.39
CA ILE A 26 -6.56 9.98 5.78
C ILE A 26 -5.13 9.57 6.13
N ASP A 27 -4.96 8.75 7.18
CA ASP A 27 -3.74 8.00 7.40
C ASP A 27 -3.63 6.96 6.26
N SER A 28 -3.41 7.47 5.04
CA SER A 28 -3.39 6.73 3.77
C SER A 28 -2.09 5.95 3.61
N LYS A 29 -1.23 5.99 4.63
CA LYS A 29 -0.05 5.16 4.69
C LYS A 29 -0.55 3.72 4.56
N PRO A 30 -0.17 3.04 3.48
CA PRO A 30 -0.59 1.67 3.29
C PRO A 30 -0.20 0.88 4.53
N ALA A 31 -1.12 0.07 5.04
CA ALA A 31 -0.88 -0.74 6.22
C ALA A 31 0.41 -1.54 6.02
N LYS A 32 1.35 -1.44 6.97
CA LYS A 32 2.61 -2.19 6.91
C LYS A 32 2.36 -3.69 6.85
N TRP A 33 1.36 -4.15 7.59
CA TRP A 33 0.93 -5.55 7.60
C TRP A 33 -0.31 -5.71 6.74
N ILE A 34 -0.17 -6.48 5.67
CA ILE A 34 -1.24 -6.76 4.72
C ILE A 34 -1.64 -8.24 4.79
N ASP A 35 -2.85 -8.56 4.35
CA ASP A 35 -3.29 -9.95 4.27
C ASP A 35 -2.69 -10.68 3.06
N GLY A 36 -2.99 -11.98 2.96
CA GLY A 36 -2.50 -12.81 1.86
C GLY A 36 -3.06 -12.43 0.49
N GLU A 37 -4.29 -11.91 0.42
CA GLU A 37 -4.94 -11.55 -0.85
C GLU A 37 -4.30 -10.28 -1.41
N GLU A 38 -4.10 -9.26 -0.57
CA GLU A 38 -3.40 -8.04 -0.93
C GLU A 38 -1.94 -8.33 -1.30
N ALA A 39 -1.24 -9.18 -0.53
CA ALA A 39 0.13 -9.60 -0.86
C ALA A 39 0.21 -10.28 -2.23
N MET A 40 -0.75 -11.16 -2.55
CA MET A 40 -0.84 -11.79 -3.87
C MET A 40 -1.15 -10.78 -4.98
N GLY A 41 -1.99 -9.78 -4.68
CA GLY A 41 -2.33 -8.68 -5.59
C GLY A 41 -1.13 -7.80 -5.95
N ILE A 42 -0.26 -7.52 -4.99
CA ILE A 42 1.00 -6.77 -5.18
C ILE A 42 1.99 -7.59 -6.00
N LEU A 43 2.20 -8.85 -5.63
CA LEU A 43 3.11 -9.77 -6.32
C LEU A 43 2.59 -10.25 -7.69
N LYS A 44 1.33 -9.93 -8.03
CA LYS A 44 0.61 -10.41 -9.22
C LYS A 44 0.61 -11.94 -9.38
N ILE A 45 0.54 -12.66 -8.26
CA ILE A 45 0.47 -14.12 -8.24
C ILE A 45 -0.97 -14.60 -8.02
N LYS A 46 -1.34 -15.69 -8.71
CA LYS A 46 -2.67 -16.30 -8.56
C LYS A 46 -2.69 -17.49 -7.61
N SER A 47 -1.52 -18.06 -7.30
CA SER A 47 -1.42 -19.29 -6.52
C SER A 47 -1.00 -19.02 -5.09
N THR A 48 -1.80 -19.51 -4.15
CA THR A 48 -1.49 -19.55 -2.72
C THR A 48 -0.25 -20.41 -2.42
N THR A 49 0.03 -21.42 -3.26
CA THR A 49 1.23 -22.26 -3.12
C THR A 49 2.51 -21.49 -3.44
N THR A 50 2.47 -20.52 -4.36
CA THR A 50 3.61 -19.63 -4.63
C THR A 50 3.88 -18.74 -3.42
N LEU A 51 2.83 -18.19 -2.80
CA LEU A 51 2.96 -17.40 -1.57
C LEU A 51 3.44 -18.24 -0.38
N GLN A 52 3.09 -19.53 -0.32
CA GLN A 52 3.67 -20.47 0.66
C GLN A 52 5.16 -20.66 0.42
N LYS A 53 5.58 -20.99 -0.81
CA LYS A 53 7.01 -21.13 -1.16
C LYS A 53 7.85 -19.91 -0.79
N LEU A 54 7.35 -18.69 -1.07
CA LEU A 54 8.07 -17.46 -0.71
C LEU A 54 8.27 -17.29 0.81
N ARG A 55 7.35 -17.80 1.62
CA ARG A 55 7.49 -17.83 3.09
C ARG A 55 8.46 -18.90 3.54
N ASP A 56 8.31 -20.11 2.99
CA ASP A 56 9.14 -21.27 3.35
C ASP A 56 10.62 -21.04 2.97
N GLU A 57 10.85 -20.35 1.85
CA GLU A 57 12.17 -19.93 1.38
C GLU A 57 12.70 -18.68 2.11
N GLY A 58 11.93 -18.06 2.99
CA GLY A 58 12.32 -16.86 3.74
C GLY A 58 12.50 -15.61 2.88
N LYS A 59 11.92 -15.58 1.68
CA LYS A 59 12.04 -14.47 0.72
C LYS A 59 11.18 -13.26 1.10
N ILE A 60 10.09 -13.48 1.82
CA ILE A 60 9.19 -12.43 2.31
C ILE A 60 8.94 -12.60 3.80
N ARG A 61 8.94 -11.48 4.52
CA ARG A 61 8.64 -11.46 5.96
C ARG A 61 7.14 -11.60 6.19
N PHE A 62 6.78 -12.53 7.06
CA PHE A 62 5.40 -12.74 7.49
C PHE A 62 5.33 -12.81 9.01
N SER A 63 4.15 -12.52 9.56
CA SER A 63 3.84 -12.74 10.96
C SER A 63 2.61 -13.65 11.07
N GLN A 64 2.65 -14.57 12.03
CA GLN A 64 1.55 -15.47 12.35
C GLN A 64 1.19 -15.32 13.84
N PRO A 65 0.46 -14.27 14.24
CA PRO A 65 0.06 -14.08 15.64
C PRO A 65 -0.88 -15.19 16.14
N GLN A 66 -1.64 -15.83 15.23
CA GLN A 66 -2.53 -16.94 15.52
C GLN A 66 -2.46 -18.00 14.42
N LYS A 67 -2.77 -19.27 14.72
CA LYS A 67 -2.68 -20.38 13.75
C LYS A 67 -3.40 -20.10 12.41
N LYS A 68 -4.51 -19.36 12.43
CA LYS A 68 -5.33 -19.05 11.24
C LYS A 68 -5.05 -17.70 10.60
N ILE A 69 -4.32 -16.79 11.27
CA ILE A 69 -4.13 -15.42 10.80
C ILE A 69 -2.67 -15.27 10.38
N ILE A 70 -2.46 -15.01 9.09
CA ILE A 70 -1.15 -14.78 8.51
C ILE A 70 -1.18 -13.44 7.81
N ILE A 71 -0.23 -12.59 8.17
CA ILE A 71 -0.05 -11.25 7.64
C ILE A 71 1.36 -11.10 7.09
N TYR A 72 1.52 -10.24 6.10
CA TYR A 72 2.76 -10.05 5.35
C TYR A 72 3.26 -8.63 5.51
N ASP A 73 4.58 -8.47 5.61
CA ASP A 73 5.21 -7.15 5.65
C ASP A 73 5.26 -6.61 4.22
N ARG A 74 4.53 -5.53 3.96
CA ARG A 74 4.45 -4.88 2.65
C ARG A 74 5.82 -4.43 2.16
N ASP A 75 6.64 -3.90 3.07
CA ASP A 75 7.98 -3.39 2.73
C ASP A 75 8.86 -4.54 2.24
N SER A 76 8.80 -5.69 2.92
CA SER A 76 9.56 -6.89 2.52
C SER A 76 9.13 -7.43 1.15
N ILE A 77 7.84 -7.32 0.80
CA ILE A 77 7.35 -7.69 -0.54
C ILE A 77 7.91 -6.74 -1.59
N ASN A 78 7.95 -5.44 -1.33
CA ASN A 78 8.52 -4.47 -2.25
C ASN A 78 10.03 -4.71 -2.44
N GLU A 79 10.78 -4.95 -1.36
CA GLU A 79 12.20 -5.32 -1.44
C GLU A 79 12.43 -6.59 -2.28
N TYR A 80 11.52 -7.58 -2.16
CA TYR A 80 11.58 -8.77 -2.99
C TYR A 80 11.40 -8.44 -4.47
N ILE A 81 10.46 -7.56 -4.81
CA ILE A 81 10.22 -7.12 -6.19
C ILE A 81 11.43 -6.37 -6.73
N GLU A 82 11.97 -5.42 -5.97
CA GLU A 82 13.15 -4.64 -6.33
C GLU A 82 14.37 -5.54 -6.57
N LYS A 83 14.59 -6.55 -5.72
CA LYS A 83 15.68 -7.51 -5.91
C LYS A 83 15.57 -8.34 -7.19
N HIS A 84 14.35 -8.53 -7.70
CA HIS A 84 14.09 -9.24 -8.95
C HIS A 84 13.86 -8.29 -10.13
N ALA A 85 13.92 -6.98 -9.90
CA ALA A 85 13.88 -5.98 -10.95
C ALA A 85 15.13 -6.15 -11.82
N ARG A 86 14.93 -6.08 -13.14
CA ARG A 86 16.02 -6.08 -14.10
C ARG A 86 16.19 -4.65 -14.57
N GLU A 87 17.25 -4.01 -14.13
CA GLU A 87 17.68 -2.72 -14.68
C GLU A 87 18.26 -3.00 -16.06
N THR A 88 17.40 -2.96 -17.07
CA THR A 88 17.86 -2.71 -18.43
C THR A 88 18.12 -1.22 -18.49
N PHE A 89 19.33 -0.83 -18.92
CA PHE A 89 19.89 0.54 -19.06
C PHE A 89 20.88 0.95 -17.97
#